data_AF-A0A3P6FXF5-F1
#
_entry.id   AF-A0A3P6FXF5-F1
#
_cell.length_a   1.000
_cell.length_b   1.000
_cell.length_c   1.000
_cell.angle_alpha   90.00
_cell.angle_beta   90.00
_cell.angle_gamma   90.00
#
_symmetry.space_group_name_H-M   'P 1'
#
loop_
_entity.id
_entity.type
_entity.pdbx_description
1 polymer ?
#
loop_
_entity_poly.entity_id
_entity_poly.type
_entity_poly.pdbx_seq_one_letter_code
_entity_poly.pdbx_strand_id
1 'polypeptide(L)'
;MTFDNIKIIAPAESPNTDGIHLGRCEGVKILNTKIATGDDCISVGDGMKNLLIEKVVCGPGHGISVGSLGRYGWEQDVTDITVKNCTLEGTDNGLRIKTWPSAACTTTAAGIHFEDIILNKVSNPILIDQEYCPWNQCNKNKPSTIKLVDITFRNIRGTSGNKDAVKLLCSKGHPCENVEIGDINIEYTGPDGPPTFECTNVTPKLVGAQNPKACVGPVVKAPGKE
;
A
#
# COMPACT_ATOMS: atom_id res chain seq x y z
N MET A 1 -20.85 -7.79 -6.05
CA MET A 1 -21.19 -6.44 -6.61
C MET A 1 -20.13 -6.06 -7.63
N THR A 2 -20.45 -5.33 -8.69
CA THR A 2 -19.45 -4.94 -9.70
C THR A 2 -19.60 -3.48 -10.11
N PHE A 3 -18.51 -2.72 -9.98
CA PHE A 3 -18.31 -1.40 -10.57
C PHE A 3 -17.52 -1.59 -11.86
N ASP A 4 -18.05 -1.16 -13.00
CA ASP A 4 -17.41 -1.35 -14.30
C ASP A 4 -17.56 -0.09 -15.14
N ASN A 5 -16.48 0.29 -15.83
CA ASN A 5 -16.42 1.44 -16.75
C ASN A 5 -16.88 2.75 -16.11
N ILE A 6 -16.47 3.01 -14.86
CA ILE A 6 -16.82 4.22 -14.13
C ILE A 6 -15.73 5.28 -14.33
N LYS A 7 -16.14 6.56 -14.31
CA LYS A 7 -15.23 7.71 -14.28
C LYS A 7 -15.55 8.60 -13.08
N ILE A 8 -14.58 8.78 -12.17
CA ILE A 8 -14.68 9.65 -11.00
C ILE A 8 -13.62 10.74 -11.12
N ILE A 9 -14.02 12.01 -10.96
CA ILE A 9 -13.13 13.16 -11.09
C ILE A 9 -13.41 14.17 -9.98
N ALA A 10 -12.37 14.51 -9.24
CA ALA A 10 -12.29 15.66 -8.34
C ALA A 10 -10.91 16.34 -8.50
N PRO A 11 -10.76 17.62 -8.11
CA PRO A 11 -9.45 18.28 -8.11
C PRO A 11 -8.43 17.57 -7.21
N ALA A 12 -7.15 17.60 -7.59
CA ALA A 12 -6.05 16.99 -6.84
C ALA A 12 -5.90 17.55 -5.40
N GLU A 13 -6.25 18.82 -5.22
CA GLU A 13 -6.16 19.50 -3.92
C GLU A 13 -7.44 19.33 -3.08
N SER A 14 -8.41 18.53 -3.54
CA SER A 14 -9.69 18.37 -2.86
C SER A 14 -9.58 17.37 -1.71
N PRO A 15 -9.61 17.82 -0.44
CA PRO A 15 -9.35 16.93 0.69
C PRO A 15 -10.41 15.85 0.81
N ASN A 16 -10.00 14.63 1.17
CA ASN A 16 -10.88 13.50 1.51
C ASN A 16 -11.90 13.15 0.42
N THR A 17 -11.50 13.32 -0.85
CA THR A 17 -12.30 12.90 -2.00
C THR A 17 -11.92 11.49 -2.45
N ASP A 18 -12.06 10.50 -1.57
CA ASP A 18 -11.84 9.11 -1.96
C ASP A 18 -12.71 8.74 -3.17
N GLY A 19 -12.14 8.01 -4.13
CA GLY A 19 -12.88 7.57 -5.31
C GLY A 19 -13.91 6.50 -4.96
N ILE A 20 -13.43 5.31 -4.56
CA ILE A 20 -14.27 4.22 -4.09
C ILE A 20 -13.75 3.72 -2.74
N HIS A 21 -14.56 3.86 -1.69
CA HIS A 21 -14.29 3.29 -0.37
C HIS A 21 -15.13 2.02 -0.16
N LEU A 22 -14.49 0.91 0.23
CA LEU A 22 -15.14 -0.37 0.51
C LEU A 22 -14.77 -0.89 1.90
N GLY A 23 -15.75 -1.29 2.69
CA GLY A 23 -15.55 -2.00 3.96
C GLY A 23 -16.70 -2.98 4.19
N ARG A 24 -16.42 -4.10 4.84
CA ARG A 24 -17.39 -5.15 5.22
C ARG A 24 -18.25 -5.63 4.05
N CYS A 25 -17.60 -5.80 2.90
CA CYS A 25 -18.21 -6.32 1.68
C CYS A 25 -17.51 -7.62 1.27
N GLU A 26 -18.19 -8.44 0.48
CA GLU A 26 -17.63 -9.67 -0.08
C GLU A 26 -17.91 -9.79 -1.58
N GLY A 27 -16.91 -10.24 -2.36
CA GLY A 27 -17.09 -10.52 -3.79
C GLY A 27 -17.34 -9.26 -4.62
N VAL A 28 -16.65 -8.16 -4.29
CA VAL A 28 -16.72 -6.90 -5.02
C VAL A 28 -15.70 -6.89 -6.15
N LYS A 29 -16.06 -6.33 -7.30
CA LYS A 29 -15.16 -6.11 -8.43
C LYS A 29 -15.18 -4.64 -8.85
N ILE A 30 -14.01 -4.06 -9.12
CA ILE A 30 -13.84 -2.73 -9.71
C ILE A 30 -13.04 -2.92 -11.00
N LEU A 31 -13.69 -2.68 -12.14
CA LEU A 31 -13.17 -3.01 -13.46
C LEU A 31 -13.16 -1.77 -14.37
N ASN A 32 -12.16 -1.68 -15.25
CA ASN A 32 -12.11 -0.71 -16.37
C ASN A 32 -12.41 0.74 -15.97
N THR A 33 -11.98 1.16 -14.79
CA THR A 33 -12.44 2.40 -14.15
C THR A 33 -11.33 3.45 -14.14
N LYS A 34 -11.68 4.73 -14.29
CA LYS A 34 -10.74 5.86 -14.20
C LYS A 34 -11.08 6.77 -13.02
N ILE A 35 -10.12 7.00 -12.14
CA ILE A 35 -10.29 7.79 -10.92
C ILE A 35 -9.20 8.86 -10.86
N ALA A 36 -9.61 10.11 -10.68
CA ALA A 36 -8.75 11.25 -10.45
C ALA A 36 -9.32 12.03 -9.26
N THR A 37 -8.61 12.10 -8.16
CA THR A 37 -9.12 12.61 -6.88
C THR A 37 -8.05 13.36 -6.09
N GLY A 38 -8.42 13.95 -4.96
CA GLY A 38 -7.47 14.51 -3.99
C GLY A 38 -7.19 13.63 -2.77
N ASP A 39 -7.73 12.41 -2.74
CA ASP A 39 -7.41 11.39 -1.72
C ASP A 39 -7.28 10.00 -2.39
N ASP A 40 -7.41 8.90 -1.64
CA ASP A 40 -7.27 7.53 -2.14
C ASP A 40 -8.17 7.30 -3.37
N CYS A 41 -7.62 6.79 -4.48
CA CYS A 41 -8.45 6.38 -5.61
C CYS A 41 -9.39 5.26 -5.19
N ILE A 42 -8.84 4.29 -4.46
CA ILE A 42 -9.59 3.19 -3.85
C ILE A 42 -9.03 2.97 -2.45
N SER A 43 -9.90 2.97 -1.45
CA SER A 43 -9.56 2.66 -0.06
C SER A 43 -10.35 1.45 0.44
N VAL A 44 -9.64 0.49 1.05
CA VAL A 44 -10.20 -0.78 1.55
C VAL A 44 -10.18 -0.80 3.07
N GLY A 45 -11.35 -0.67 3.69
CA GLY A 45 -11.56 -0.75 5.14
C GLY A 45 -11.72 -2.18 5.67
N ASP A 46 -12.10 -2.27 6.94
CA ASP A 46 -12.22 -3.53 7.69
C ASP A 46 -13.24 -4.50 7.08
N GLY A 47 -13.04 -5.81 7.26
CA GLY A 47 -14.02 -6.83 6.87
C GLY A 47 -14.21 -7.05 5.37
N MET A 48 -13.37 -6.45 4.51
CA MET A 48 -13.41 -6.68 3.07
C MET A 48 -12.88 -8.08 2.74
N LYS A 49 -13.63 -8.85 1.93
CA LYS A 49 -13.24 -10.20 1.48
C LYS A 49 -13.41 -10.39 -0.02
N ASN A 50 -12.46 -11.03 -0.69
CA ASN A 50 -12.57 -11.37 -2.11
C ASN A 50 -12.88 -10.12 -2.98
N LEU A 51 -11.93 -9.18 -2.98
CA LEU A 51 -11.98 -7.96 -3.78
C LEU A 51 -11.09 -8.10 -5.01
N LEU A 52 -11.62 -7.81 -6.19
CA LEU A 52 -10.84 -7.67 -7.42
C LEU A 52 -10.85 -6.22 -7.91
N ILE A 53 -9.68 -5.62 -8.06
CA ILE A 53 -9.47 -4.32 -8.71
C ILE A 53 -8.64 -4.61 -9.96
N GLU A 54 -9.20 -4.37 -11.14
CA GLU A 54 -8.54 -4.69 -12.40
C GLU A 54 -8.76 -3.61 -13.46
N LYS A 55 -7.71 -3.28 -14.23
CA LYS A 55 -7.78 -2.27 -15.31
C LYS A 55 -8.24 -0.90 -14.80
N VAL A 56 -7.72 -0.48 -13.65
CA VAL A 56 -7.98 0.85 -13.09
C VAL A 56 -6.86 1.81 -13.45
N VAL A 57 -7.22 3.00 -13.92
CA VAL A 57 -6.30 4.14 -14.05
C VAL A 57 -6.58 5.10 -12.90
N CYS A 58 -5.61 5.29 -12.03
CA CYS A 58 -5.72 6.08 -10.81
C CYS A 58 -4.71 7.24 -10.86
N GLY A 59 -5.18 8.48 -10.72
CA GLY A 59 -4.27 9.61 -10.74
C GLY A 59 -4.88 10.91 -11.24
N PRO A 60 -4.64 12.05 -10.56
CA PRO A 60 -3.93 12.20 -9.26
C PRO A 60 -4.70 11.59 -8.07
N GLY A 61 -4.10 11.60 -6.87
CA GLY A 61 -4.70 11.12 -5.62
C GLY A 61 -3.70 10.40 -4.70
N HIS A 62 -4.17 9.67 -3.68
CA HIS A 62 -3.32 8.95 -2.72
C HIS A 62 -3.02 7.48 -3.10
N GLY A 63 -3.47 7.02 -4.27
CA GLY A 63 -3.20 5.67 -4.78
C GLY A 63 -4.29 4.65 -4.42
N ILE A 64 -3.91 3.37 -4.40
CA ILE A 64 -4.77 2.25 -3.98
C ILE A 64 -4.29 1.78 -2.61
N SER A 65 -5.16 1.93 -1.60
CA SER A 65 -4.81 1.72 -0.20
C SER A 65 -5.65 0.63 0.46
N VAL A 66 -5.00 -0.32 1.15
CA VAL A 66 -5.62 -1.15 2.19
C VAL A 66 -5.43 -0.48 3.54
N GLY A 67 -6.54 -0.24 4.22
CA GLY A 67 -6.63 0.46 5.49
C GLY A 67 -7.11 1.91 5.39
N SER A 68 -7.04 2.69 6.46
CA SER A 68 -6.32 2.34 7.70
C SER A 68 -7.01 1.24 8.51
N LEU A 69 -6.26 0.25 8.96
CA LEU A 69 -6.74 -0.82 9.85
C LEU A 69 -6.18 -0.68 11.27
N GLY A 70 -6.94 -1.14 12.26
CA GLY A 70 -6.60 -1.14 13.67
C GLY A 70 -7.03 0.11 14.44
N ARG A 71 -7.84 1.00 13.85
CA ARG A 71 -8.33 2.19 14.54
C ARG A 71 -9.40 1.85 15.58
N TYR A 72 -10.27 0.89 15.26
CA TYR A 72 -11.43 0.55 16.07
C TYR A 72 -11.37 -0.88 16.60
N GLY A 73 -11.90 -1.08 17.80
CA GLY A 73 -11.88 -2.39 18.49
C GLY A 73 -12.75 -3.47 17.86
N TRP A 74 -13.65 -3.09 16.94
CA TRP A 74 -14.64 -3.97 16.31
C TRP A 74 -14.29 -4.38 14.88
N GLU A 75 -13.09 -4.01 14.39
CA GLU A 75 -12.69 -4.29 13.01
C GLU A 75 -12.63 -5.79 12.76
N GLN A 76 -12.86 -6.18 11.50
CA GLN A 76 -12.80 -7.55 11.03
C GLN A 76 -11.62 -7.76 10.08
N ASP A 77 -11.25 -9.02 9.89
CA ASP A 77 -10.18 -9.41 8.97
C ASP A 77 -10.46 -8.93 7.54
N VAL A 78 -9.37 -8.57 6.84
CA VAL A 78 -9.38 -8.20 5.42
C VAL A 78 -8.68 -9.31 4.65
N THR A 79 -9.37 -10.00 3.75
CA THR A 79 -8.79 -11.15 3.04
C THR A 79 -9.01 -11.11 1.54
N ASP A 80 -8.09 -11.72 0.81
CA ASP A 80 -8.25 -12.03 -0.61
C ASP A 80 -8.47 -10.77 -1.46
N ILE A 81 -7.52 -9.84 -1.39
CA ILE A 81 -7.55 -8.59 -2.14
C ILE A 81 -6.60 -8.71 -3.32
N THR A 82 -7.10 -8.61 -4.54
CA THR A 82 -6.29 -8.64 -5.76
C THR A 82 -6.40 -7.30 -6.48
N VAL A 83 -5.27 -6.64 -6.68
CA VAL A 83 -5.14 -5.44 -7.52
C VAL A 83 -4.25 -5.81 -8.70
N LYS A 84 -4.77 -5.79 -9.92
CA LYS A 84 -4.00 -6.21 -11.07
C LYS A 84 -4.19 -5.36 -12.31
N ASN A 85 -3.16 -5.28 -13.16
CA ASN A 85 -3.23 -4.60 -14.45
C ASN A 85 -3.73 -3.15 -14.32
N CYS A 86 -3.15 -2.38 -13.40
CA CYS A 86 -3.55 -1.00 -13.10
C CYS A 86 -2.42 -0.02 -13.42
N THR A 87 -2.79 1.23 -13.68
CA THR A 87 -1.85 2.33 -13.93
C THR A 87 -2.08 3.42 -12.89
N LEU A 88 -1.01 3.86 -12.24
CA LEU A 88 -1.04 4.96 -11.27
C LEU A 88 -0.21 6.14 -11.77
N GLU A 89 -0.81 7.33 -11.84
CA GLU A 89 -0.25 8.52 -12.48
C GLU A 89 -0.26 9.73 -11.53
N GLY A 90 0.92 10.23 -11.16
CA GLY A 90 1.05 11.44 -10.35
C GLY A 90 0.37 11.34 -8.98
N THR A 91 0.31 10.15 -8.40
CA THR A 91 -0.27 9.91 -7.07
C THR A 91 0.79 10.01 -5.97
N ASP A 92 0.35 10.34 -4.75
CA ASP A 92 1.23 10.41 -3.58
C ASP A 92 1.76 9.05 -3.16
N ASN A 93 0.95 8.01 -3.32
CA ASN A 93 1.35 6.63 -3.10
C ASN A 93 0.88 5.78 -4.29
N GLY A 94 1.57 4.68 -4.52
CA GLY A 94 1.14 3.70 -5.50
C GLY A 94 0.21 2.69 -4.83
N LEU A 95 0.84 1.67 -4.28
CA LEU A 95 0.21 0.55 -3.62
C LEU A 95 0.54 0.65 -2.13
N ARG A 96 -0.49 0.82 -1.30
CA ARG A 96 -0.30 1.13 0.12
C ARG A 96 -1.07 0.18 1.02
N ILE A 97 -0.44 -0.29 2.10
CA ILE A 97 -1.10 -0.94 3.23
C ILE A 97 -0.79 -0.11 4.48
N LYS A 98 -1.81 0.40 5.16
CA LYS A 98 -1.66 1.28 6.33
C LYS A 98 -2.37 0.71 7.56
N THR A 99 -1.63 0.50 8.65
CA THR A 99 -2.21 0.03 9.92
C THR A 99 -1.76 0.92 11.07
N TRP A 100 -2.65 1.17 12.03
CA TRP A 100 -2.35 2.00 13.18
C TRP A 100 -1.34 1.33 14.13
N PRO A 101 -0.35 2.07 14.67
CA PRO A 101 0.31 1.66 15.90
C PRO A 101 -0.68 1.82 17.07
N SER A 102 -0.45 1.15 18.20
CA SER A 102 -1.46 1.06 19.28
C SER A 102 -2.83 0.61 18.79
N ALA A 103 -2.89 -0.34 17.85
CA ALA A 103 -4.15 -0.76 17.28
C ALA A 103 -5.14 -1.20 18.36
N ALA A 104 -6.41 -0.80 18.21
CA ALA A 104 -7.47 -1.07 19.17
C ALA A 104 -7.96 -2.53 19.14
N CYS A 105 -7.53 -3.30 18.15
CA CYS A 105 -7.87 -4.70 17.92
C CYS A 105 -6.68 -5.48 17.37
N THR A 106 -6.82 -6.81 17.33
CA THR A 106 -5.88 -7.72 16.67
C THR A 106 -6.66 -8.45 15.58
N THR A 107 -6.58 -7.94 14.36
CA THR A 107 -7.14 -8.56 13.16
C THR A 107 -6.04 -8.90 12.17
N THR A 108 -6.38 -9.64 11.14
CA THR A 108 -5.47 -10.07 10.08
C THR A 108 -5.86 -9.44 8.76
N ALA A 109 -4.87 -8.89 8.06
CA ALA A 109 -4.97 -8.60 6.63
C ALA A 109 -4.12 -9.62 5.87
N ALA A 110 -4.76 -10.49 5.10
CA ALA A 110 -4.09 -11.64 4.47
C ALA A 110 -4.48 -11.85 3.00
N GLY A 111 -3.57 -12.43 2.20
CA GLY A 111 -3.85 -12.74 0.80
C GLY A 111 -4.06 -11.46 -0.02
N ILE A 112 -3.11 -10.53 0.08
CA ILE A 112 -3.16 -9.24 -0.64
C ILE A 112 -2.14 -9.28 -1.76
N HIS A 113 -2.61 -9.20 -3.00
CA HIS A 113 -1.78 -9.37 -4.18
C HIS A 113 -1.89 -8.13 -5.09
N PHE A 114 -0.74 -7.52 -5.36
CA PHE A 114 -0.60 -6.43 -6.32
C PHE A 114 0.24 -6.90 -7.50
N GLU A 115 -0.33 -6.93 -8.71
CA GLU A 115 0.29 -7.54 -9.88
C GLU A 115 0.15 -6.69 -11.14
N ASP A 116 1.15 -6.69 -12.02
CA ASP A 116 1.09 -6.01 -13.32
C ASP A 116 0.75 -4.52 -13.20
N ILE A 117 1.53 -3.77 -12.42
CA ILE A 117 1.26 -2.36 -12.11
C ILE A 117 2.23 -1.44 -12.87
N ILE A 118 1.67 -0.41 -13.51
CA ILE A 118 2.44 0.66 -14.16
C ILE A 118 2.39 1.92 -13.28
N LEU A 119 3.55 2.49 -13.00
CA LEU A 119 3.71 3.68 -12.17
C LEU A 119 4.27 4.82 -13.01
N ASN A 120 3.65 6.00 -12.92
CA ASN A 120 4.13 7.19 -13.60
C ASN A 120 4.21 8.36 -12.61
N LYS A 121 5.43 8.74 -12.22
CA LYS A 121 5.70 9.82 -11.25
C LYS A 121 4.94 9.65 -9.93
N VAL A 122 4.93 8.43 -9.40
CA VAL A 122 4.25 8.12 -8.13
C VAL A 122 5.19 8.37 -6.97
N SER A 123 4.83 9.22 -6.01
CA SER A 123 5.75 9.70 -4.97
C SER A 123 6.22 8.60 -4.01
N ASN A 124 5.33 7.70 -3.58
CA ASN A 124 5.67 6.51 -2.76
C ASN A 124 5.11 5.24 -3.43
N PRO A 125 5.82 4.65 -4.39
CA PRO A 125 5.29 3.58 -5.24
C PRO A 125 4.77 2.35 -4.50
N ILE A 126 5.55 1.79 -3.56
CA ILE A 126 5.15 0.62 -2.76
C ILE A 126 5.38 0.94 -1.29
N LEU A 127 4.33 0.86 -0.48
CA LEU A 127 4.38 1.20 0.93
C LEU A 127 3.57 0.23 1.80
N ILE A 128 4.23 -0.46 2.71
CA ILE A 128 3.60 -0.98 3.93
C ILE A 128 3.98 -0.05 5.07
N ASP A 129 2.99 0.51 5.77
CA ASP A 129 3.17 1.41 6.90
C ASP A 129 2.35 0.93 8.10
N GLN A 130 3.00 0.18 9.00
CA GLN A 130 2.39 -0.21 10.29
C GLN A 130 2.61 0.82 11.42
N GLU A 131 3.10 2.01 11.08
CA GLU A 131 3.23 3.17 11.98
C GLU A 131 2.31 4.33 11.57
N TYR A 132 1.30 4.04 10.73
CA TYR A 132 0.37 5.02 10.19
C TYR A 132 -0.34 5.79 11.31
N CYS A 133 -0.03 7.08 11.41
CA CYS A 133 -0.42 7.93 12.54
C CYS A 133 -0.81 9.32 12.04
N PRO A 134 -1.97 9.46 11.40
CA PRO A 134 -2.41 10.74 10.89
C PRO A 134 -2.53 11.73 12.05
N TRP A 135 -2.04 12.95 11.83
CA TRP A 135 -2.05 14.04 12.82
C TRP A 135 -1.31 13.76 14.13
N ASN A 136 -0.44 12.74 14.16
CA ASN A 136 0.27 12.29 15.36
C ASN A 136 -0.67 11.90 16.53
N GLN A 137 -1.92 11.53 16.24
CA GLN A 137 -2.91 11.12 17.24
C GLN A 137 -2.85 9.63 17.56
N CYS A 138 -1.65 9.12 17.84
CA CYS A 138 -1.42 7.72 18.18
C CYS A 138 -0.23 7.59 19.14
N ASN A 139 -0.05 6.41 19.75
CA ASN A 139 1.15 6.11 20.51
C ASN A 139 2.07 5.15 19.72
N LYS A 140 3.09 5.71 19.06
CA LYS A 140 4.07 4.95 18.25
C LYS A 140 4.97 4.03 19.07
N ASN A 141 5.04 4.19 20.39
CA ASN A 141 5.83 3.30 21.25
C ASN A 141 5.18 1.92 21.39
N LYS A 142 3.87 1.82 21.18
CA LYS A 142 3.17 0.53 21.12
C LYS A 142 3.04 0.10 19.66
N PRO A 143 3.72 -0.99 19.26
CA PRO A 143 3.67 -1.48 17.89
C PRO A 143 2.24 -1.86 17.46
N SER A 144 1.98 -1.86 16.14
CA SER A 144 0.71 -2.36 15.62
C SER A 144 0.51 -3.84 15.96
N THR A 145 -0.74 -4.20 16.26
CA THR A 145 -1.19 -5.58 16.49
C THR A 145 -1.94 -6.17 15.30
N ILE A 146 -2.04 -5.43 14.19
CA ILE A 146 -2.62 -5.94 12.95
C ILE A 146 -1.60 -6.86 12.28
N LYS A 147 -2.02 -8.09 12.00
CA LYS A 147 -1.18 -9.09 11.33
C LYS A 147 -1.24 -8.89 9.83
N LEU A 148 -0.09 -8.85 9.19
CA LEU A 148 0.06 -8.75 7.74
C LEU A 148 0.70 -10.03 7.23
N VAL A 149 -0.05 -10.82 6.47
CA VAL A 149 0.35 -12.19 6.08
C VAL A 149 0.08 -12.41 4.59
N ASP A 150 0.95 -13.15 3.90
CA ASP A 150 0.75 -13.56 2.50
C ASP A 150 0.46 -12.34 1.58
N ILE A 151 1.43 -11.43 1.52
CA ILE A 151 1.34 -10.21 0.70
C ILE A 151 2.30 -10.34 -0.48
N THR A 152 1.83 -10.02 -1.69
CA THR A 152 2.66 -10.09 -2.91
C THR A 152 2.65 -8.77 -3.66
N PHE A 153 3.83 -8.33 -4.07
CA PHE A 153 4.02 -7.28 -5.04
C PHE A 153 4.79 -7.86 -6.23
N ARG A 154 4.17 -7.95 -7.41
CA ARG A 154 4.76 -8.64 -8.57
C ARG A 154 4.63 -7.85 -9.87
N ASN A 155 5.67 -7.83 -10.69
CA ASN A 155 5.68 -7.18 -12.01
C ASN A 155 5.23 -5.71 -11.94
N ILE A 156 5.93 -4.92 -11.13
CA ILE A 156 5.62 -3.51 -10.90
C ILE A 156 6.72 -2.67 -11.51
N ARG A 157 6.36 -1.77 -12.42
CA ARG A 157 7.34 -1.00 -13.21
C ARG A 157 6.97 0.45 -13.43
N GLY A 158 7.97 1.29 -13.63
CA GLY A 158 7.78 2.68 -14.04
C GLY A 158 8.63 3.65 -13.23
N THR A 159 8.07 4.80 -12.87
CA THR A 159 8.85 5.90 -12.26
C THR A 159 8.30 6.34 -10.90
N SER A 160 9.23 6.60 -9.98
CA SER A 160 8.97 7.19 -8.67
C SER A 160 9.15 8.70 -8.69
N GLY A 161 8.33 9.41 -7.91
CA GLY A 161 8.49 10.84 -7.64
C GLY A 161 9.55 11.14 -6.57
N ASN A 162 9.79 10.18 -5.66
CA ASN A 162 10.80 10.31 -4.60
C ASN A 162 11.85 9.19 -4.69
N LYS A 163 12.97 9.39 -3.99
CA LYS A 163 14.04 8.40 -3.85
C LYS A 163 13.54 7.09 -3.23
N ASP A 164 12.71 7.16 -2.20
CA ASP A 164 12.19 5.99 -1.49
C ASP A 164 11.09 5.28 -2.28
N ALA A 165 11.51 4.44 -3.23
CA ALA A 165 10.62 3.75 -4.15
C ALA A 165 9.85 2.59 -3.48
N VAL A 166 10.48 1.87 -2.56
CA VAL A 166 9.86 0.76 -1.82
C VAL A 166 10.14 0.89 -0.33
N LYS A 167 9.09 0.89 0.49
CA LYS A 167 9.19 0.91 1.96
C LYS A 167 8.29 -0.15 2.57
N LEU A 168 8.87 -1.12 3.26
CA LEU A 168 8.17 -2.16 3.99
C LEU A 168 8.38 -1.96 5.50
N LEU A 169 7.57 -1.11 6.12
CA LEU A 169 7.68 -0.70 7.51
C LEU A 169 6.75 -1.56 8.37
N CYS A 170 7.15 -2.80 8.62
CA CYS A 170 6.36 -3.75 9.40
C CYS A 170 6.57 -3.55 10.90
N SER A 171 5.57 -3.97 11.67
CA SER A 171 5.51 -3.82 13.12
C SER A 171 6.57 -4.67 13.81
N LYS A 172 7.28 -4.08 14.78
CA LYS A 172 8.21 -4.85 15.64
C LYS A 172 7.50 -5.87 16.53
N GLY A 173 6.22 -5.63 16.84
CA GLY A 173 5.41 -6.51 17.69
C GLY A 173 4.75 -7.64 16.89
N HIS A 174 4.48 -7.39 15.61
CA HIS A 174 3.89 -8.35 14.66
C HIS A 174 4.57 -8.16 13.30
N PRO A 175 5.78 -8.70 13.11
CA PRO A 175 6.50 -8.65 11.83
C PRO A 175 5.62 -9.14 10.68
N CYS A 176 5.81 -8.61 9.46
CA CYS A 176 5.07 -9.12 8.31
C CYS A 176 5.54 -10.54 7.96
N GLU A 177 4.59 -11.42 7.67
CA GLU A 177 4.84 -12.82 7.37
C GLU A 177 4.56 -13.11 5.88
N ASN A 178 5.39 -13.93 5.25
CA ASN A 178 5.24 -14.34 3.84
C ASN A 178 5.03 -13.19 2.85
N VAL A 179 5.85 -12.15 2.96
CA VAL A 179 5.87 -11.07 1.97
C VAL A 179 6.73 -11.49 0.78
N GLU A 180 6.16 -11.49 -0.42
CA GLU A 180 6.89 -11.73 -1.67
C GLU A 180 7.01 -10.44 -2.49
N ILE A 181 8.22 -10.20 -3.00
CA ILE A 181 8.53 -9.08 -3.88
C ILE A 181 9.16 -9.65 -5.15
N GLY A 182 8.45 -9.52 -6.27
CA GLY A 182 8.80 -10.16 -7.54
C GLY A 182 8.87 -9.17 -8.69
N ASP A 183 9.92 -9.22 -9.50
CA ASP A 183 10.00 -8.46 -10.77
C ASP A 183 9.65 -6.97 -10.62
N ILE A 184 10.45 -6.26 -9.82
CA ILE A 184 10.28 -4.83 -9.57
C ILE A 184 11.26 -4.05 -10.42
N ASN A 185 10.77 -3.05 -11.15
CA ASN A 185 11.60 -2.11 -11.91
C ASN A 185 11.08 -0.67 -11.81
N ILE A 186 11.46 0.02 -10.75
CA ILE A 186 11.05 1.39 -10.45
C ILE A 186 12.27 2.30 -10.53
N GLU A 187 12.22 3.23 -11.48
CA GLU A 187 13.28 4.21 -11.71
C GLU A 187 12.98 5.51 -10.96
N TYR A 188 14.04 6.19 -10.55
CA TYR A 188 13.98 7.54 -10.01
C TYR A 188 15.16 8.33 -10.56
N THR A 189 14.87 9.51 -11.13
CA THR A 189 15.86 10.36 -11.81
C THR A 189 16.05 11.71 -11.12
N GLY A 190 15.61 11.83 -9.86
CA GLY A 190 15.78 13.08 -9.11
C GLY A 190 17.19 13.24 -8.53
N PRO A 191 17.46 14.40 -7.89
CA PRO A 191 18.81 14.79 -7.49
C PRO A 191 19.35 13.99 -6.28
N ASP A 192 18.50 13.25 -5.57
CA ASP A 192 18.84 12.61 -4.29
C ASP A 192 19.61 11.28 -4.45
N GLY A 193 19.94 10.89 -5.68
CA GLY A 193 20.63 9.64 -6.02
C GLY A 193 19.69 8.53 -6.47
N PRO A 194 20.16 7.27 -6.57
CA PRO A 194 19.34 6.16 -7.08
C PRO A 194 18.18 5.79 -6.14
N PRO A 195 17.11 5.15 -6.67
CA PRO A 195 15.98 4.73 -5.86
C PRO A 195 16.37 3.74 -4.76
N THR A 196 15.68 3.78 -3.63
CA THR A 196 15.94 2.98 -2.43
C THR A 196 14.81 2.01 -2.11
N PHE A 197 15.19 0.94 -1.41
CA PHE A 197 14.29 -0.07 -0.86
C PHE A 197 14.60 -0.23 0.63
N GLU A 198 13.64 0.13 1.50
CA GLU A 198 13.74 -0.01 2.96
C GLU A 198 12.86 -1.15 3.48
N CYS A 199 13.38 -1.90 4.46
CA CYS A 199 12.63 -2.92 5.19
C CYS A 199 12.87 -2.85 6.69
N THR A 200 11.78 -2.91 7.45
CA THR A 200 11.80 -3.02 8.90
C THR A 200 10.90 -4.19 9.30
N ASN A 201 11.41 -5.10 10.14
CA ASN A 201 10.66 -6.26 10.66
C ASN A 201 9.99 -7.12 9.56
N VAL A 202 10.70 -7.35 8.47
CA VAL A 202 10.28 -8.24 7.39
C VAL A 202 11.51 -8.80 6.68
N THR A 203 11.42 -10.04 6.22
CA THR A 203 12.40 -10.64 5.31
C THR A 203 11.63 -11.09 4.07
N PRO A 204 11.54 -10.23 3.05
CA PRO A 204 10.74 -10.55 1.88
C PRO A 204 11.40 -11.67 1.08
N LYS A 205 10.58 -12.57 0.55
CA LYS A 205 11.00 -13.51 -0.48
C LYS A 205 11.15 -12.74 -1.79
N LEU A 206 12.35 -12.71 -2.33
CA LEU A 206 12.65 -12.02 -3.59
C LEU A 206 12.53 -12.98 -4.77
N VAL A 207 11.85 -12.55 -5.83
CA VAL A 207 11.70 -13.30 -7.07
C VAL A 207 12.10 -12.42 -8.25
N GLY A 208 12.86 -12.95 -9.20
CA GLY A 208 13.20 -12.24 -10.43
C GLY A 208 13.99 -10.93 -10.21
N ALA A 209 13.79 -9.96 -11.09
CA ALA A 209 14.57 -8.72 -11.09
C ALA A 209 14.13 -7.75 -9.98
N GLN A 210 15.10 -7.06 -9.37
CA GLN A 210 14.86 -6.10 -8.29
C GLN A 210 15.62 -4.79 -8.56
N ASN A 211 14.90 -3.80 -9.09
CA ASN A 211 15.35 -2.42 -9.21
C ASN A 211 14.26 -1.51 -8.60
N PRO A 212 14.53 -0.79 -7.49
CA PRO A 212 15.79 -0.68 -6.76
C PRO A 212 16.28 -1.99 -6.12
N LYS A 213 17.57 -2.04 -5.77
CA LYS A 213 18.14 -3.18 -5.06
C LYS A 213 17.35 -3.41 -3.77
N ALA A 214 16.77 -4.60 -3.63
CA ALA A 214 15.98 -4.95 -2.48
C ALA A 214 16.79 -4.97 -1.18
N CYS A 215 16.09 -4.67 -0.08
CA CYS A 215 16.61 -4.88 1.26
C CYS A 215 16.99 -6.36 1.47
N VAL A 216 17.99 -6.64 2.30
CA VAL A 216 18.39 -8.01 2.63
C VAL A 216 18.23 -8.19 4.14
N GLY A 217 17.02 -8.54 4.58
CA GLY A 217 16.72 -8.75 6.01
C GLY A 217 16.70 -7.45 6.85
N PRO A 218 16.34 -7.52 8.14
CA PRO A 218 15.94 -6.34 8.90
C PRO A 218 17.14 -5.40 9.08
N VAL A 219 17.04 -4.19 8.53
CA VAL A 219 17.91 -3.10 8.93
C VAL A 219 17.45 -2.72 10.34
N VAL A 220 18.13 -3.27 11.34
CA VAL A 220 18.02 -2.76 12.71
C VAL A 220 18.46 -1.31 12.64
N LYS A 221 17.52 -0.36 12.75
CA LYS A 221 17.87 1.05 12.93
C LYS A 221 18.80 1.11 14.12
N ALA A 222 20.06 1.47 13.88
CA ALA A 222 20.97 1.81 14.96
C ALA A 222 20.29 2.92 15.78
N PRO A 223 20.28 2.82 17.12
CA PRO A 223 19.69 3.86 17.95
C PRO A 223 20.37 5.18 17.61
N GLY A 224 19.56 6.18 17.27
CA GLY A 224 20.03 7.48 16.82
C GLY A 224 21.03 8.10 17.79
N LYS A 225 22.04 8.76 17.24
CA LYS A 225 22.72 9.83 17.96
C LYS A 225 21.74 11.01 18.00
N GLU A 226 21.61 11.55 19.21
CA GLU A 226 20.88 12.77 19.57
C GLU A 226 21.21 13.96 18.65
#